data_AF-A0A1T4RAS8-F1
#
_entry.id   AF-A0A1T4RAS8-F1
#
_cell.length_a   1.000
_cell.length_b   1.000
_cell.length_c   1.000
_cell.angle_alpha   90.00
_cell.angle_beta   90.00
_cell.angle_gamma   90.00
#
_symmetry.space_group_name_H-M   'P 1'
#
loop_
_entity.id
_entity.type
_entity.pdbx_description
1 polymer ?
#
loop_
_entity_poly.entity_id
_entity_poly.type
_entity_poly.pdbx_seq_one_letter_code
_entity_poly.pdbx_strand_id
1 'polypeptide(L)'
;MQLDIGFGDIIVPKPKKLSYPSLLNLDAPDVNVYSLESVIAEKFEAMLKLGRINSRMKDFYDLYTISRLHTFDGRVLQEAVYETIQRRGTALKEEAIVFTEKFINNKERSQMWSTYLKRINIEYISFFEVMKSLEKFLSPIYEAIIEEKELLKRWDNEESSWKKYND
;
A
#
# COMPACT_ATOMS: atom_id res chain seq x y z
N MET A 1 -7.59 21.84 13.84
CA MET A 1 -7.84 20.41 13.56
C MET A 1 -8.63 20.34 12.28
N GLN A 2 -8.12 19.65 11.27
CA GLN A 2 -8.84 19.43 10.01
C GLN A 2 -9.38 18.00 10.05
N LEU A 3 -10.68 17.85 9.85
CA LEU A 3 -11.35 16.56 9.79
C LEU A 3 -11.74 16.32 8.33
N ASP A 4 -11.28 15.20 7.77
CA ASP A 4 -11.69 14.70 6.46
C ASP A 4 -12.63 13.51 6.66
N ILE A 5 -13.72 13.46 5.90
CA ILE A 5 -14.75 12.41 6.02
C ILE A 5 -14.97 11.81 4.64
N GLY A 6 -14.45 10.59 4.45
CA GLY A 6 -14.69 9.77 3.27
C GLY A 6 -15.91 8.86 3.45
N PHE A 7 -16.66 8.62 2.37
CA PHE A 7 -17.81 7.71 2.36
C PHE A 7 -17.67 6.67 1.25
N GLY A 8 -18.14 5.45 1.53
CA GLY A 8 -18.38 4.45 0.51
C GLY A 8 -17.18 3.57 0.16
N ASP A 9 -16.06 3.67 0.88
CA ASP A 9 -14.95 2.73 0.75
C ASP A 9 -15.32 1.35 1.34
N ILE A 10 -14.75 0.31 0.74
CA ILE A 10 -14.94 -1.07 1.18
C ILE A 10 -13.79 -1.45 2.10
N ILE A 11 -14.11 -2.10 3.23
CA ILE A 11 -13.10 -2.47 4.23
C ILE A 11 -12.98 -3.99 4.25
N VAL A 12 -11.87 -4.50 3.73
CA VAL A 12 -11.55 -5.92 3.66
C VAL A 12 -10.31 -6.19 4.53
N PRO A 13 -10.30 -7.23 5.38
CA PRO A 13 -11.38 -8.20 5.61
C PRO A 13 -12.53 -7.66 6.49
N LYS A 14 -12.23 -6.74 7.41
CA LYS A 14 -13.18 -6.00 8.26
C LYS A 14 -12.42 -4.92 9.04
N PRO A 15 -13.11 -3.91 9.60
CA PRO A 15 -12.50 -2.97 10.53
C PRO A 15 -11.86 -3.70 11.73
N LYS A 16 -10.72 -3.19 12.20
CA LYS A 16 -10.06 -3.67 13.43
C LYS A 16 -10.42 -2.72 14.58
N LYS A 17 -10.62 -3.26 15.79
CA LYS A 17 -10.75 -2.42 16.99
C LYS A 17 -9.38 -2.11 17.54
N LEU A 18 -9.13 -0.85 17.84
CA LEU A 18 -7.91 -0.37 18.50
C LEU A 18 -8.30 0.37 19.77
N SER A 19 -7.74 -0.03 20.90
CA SER A 19 -7.85 0.73 22.15
C SER A 19 -6.75 1.79 22.16
N TYR A 20 -7.15 3.06 22.16
CA TYR A 20 -6.19 4.17 22.05
C TYR A 20 -5.79 4.68 23.44
N PRO A 21 -4.48 4.87 23.73
CA PRO A 21 -4.06 5.31 25.06
C PRO A 21 -4.62 6.69 25.38
N SER A 22 -5.24 6.81 26.56
CA SER A 22 -5.76 8.08 27.06
C SER A 22 -4.64 8.92 27.67
N LEU A 23 -4.60 10.21 27.35
CA LEU A 23 -3.65 11.17 27.92
C LEU A 23 -4.07 11.64 29.33
N LEU A 24 -5.32 11.43 29.74
CA LEU A 24 -5.90 12.06 30.94
C LEU A 24 -6.30 11.06 32.05
N ASN A 25 -5.66 9.89 32.13
CA ASN A 25 -6.05 8.82 33.08
C ASN A 25 -7.55 8.45 32.99
N LEU A 26 -8.15 8.63 31.81
CA LEU A 26 -9.49 8.14 31.49
C LEU A 26 -9.37 6.76 30.85
N ASP A 27 -10.47 6.01 30.84
CA ASP A 27 -10.54 4.76 30.11
C ASP A 27 -10.15 4.96 28.64
N ALA A 28 -9.33 4.03 28.12
CA ALA A 28 -8.89 4.06 26.74
C ALA A 28 -10.09 3.85 25.81
N PRO A 29 -10.41 4.78 24.90
CA PRO A 29 -11.51 4.60 23.98
C PRO A 29 -11.20 3.50 22.96
N ASP A 30 -12.20 2.69 22.66
CA ASP A 30 -12.16 1.74 21.55
C ASP A 30 -12.59 2.44 20.25
N VAL A 31 -11.72 2.41 19.25
CA VAL A 31 -11.96 3.01 17.94
C VAL A 31 -11.89 1.93 16.87
N ASN A 32 -12.84 1.94 15.93
CA ASN A 32 -12.76 1.12 14.72
C ASN A 32 -11.78 1.79 13.75
N VAL A 33 -10.74 1.05 13.36
CA VAL A 33 -9.73 1.48 12.40
C VAL A 33 -9.77 0.60 11.16
N TYR A 34 -9.29 1.14 10.05
CA TYR A 34 -9.13 0.38 8.81
C TYR A 34 -8.14 -0.77 9.04
N SER A 35 -8.37 -1.88 8.34
CA SER A 35 -7.37 -2.94 8.26
C SER A 35 -6.15 -2.42 7.46
N LEU A 36 -4.97 -3.02 7.68
CA LEU A 36 -3.78 -2.64 6.92
C LEU A 36 -3.94 -2.99 5.45
N GLU A 37 -4.68 -4.07 5.16
CA GLU A 37 -5.03 -4.54 3.84
C GLU A 37 -5.85 -3.50 3.08
N SER A 38 -6.83 -2.86 3.73
CA SER A 38 -7.61 -1.76 3.13
C SER A 38 -6.75 -0.51 2.92
N VAL A 39 -5.88 -0.16 3.88
CA VAL A 39 -4.94 0.96 3.71
C VAL A 39 -3.99 0.73 2.52
N ILE A 40 -3.48 -0.48 2.36
CA ILE A 40 -2.63 -0.85 1.22
C ILE A 40 -3.41 -0.77 -0.08
N ALA A 41 -4.62 -1.35 -0.11
CA ALA A 41 -5.48 -1.38 -1.28
C ALA A 41 -5.80 0.04 -1.80
N GLU A 42 -6.17 0.96 -0.92
CA GLU A 42 -6.49 2.33 -1.30
C GLU A 42 -5.28 3.11 -1.83
N LYS A 43 -4.12 2.96 -1.18
CA LYS A 43 -2.88 3.62 -1.62
C LYS A 43 -2.42 3.07 -2.95
N PHE A 44 -2.50 1.75 -3.14
CA PHE A 44 -2.12 1.12 -4.38
C PHE A 44 -3.09 1.46 -5.53
N GLU A 45 -4.40 1.49 -5.27
CA GLU A 45 -5.39 1.97 -6.23
C GLU A 45 -5.10 3.42 -6.66
N ALA A 46 -4.79 4.30 -5.71
CA ALA A 46 -4.40 5.68 -6.03
C ALA A 46 -3.12 5.75 -6.86
N MET A 47 -2.15 4.88 -6.60
CA MET A 47 -0.94 4.74 -7.41
C MET A 47 -1.25 4.36 -8.86
N LEU A 48 -2.11 3.36 -9.07
CA LEU A 48 -2.55 2.91 -10.38
C LEU A 48 -3.32 4.00 -11.13
N LYS A 49 -4.28 4.65 -10.46
CA LYS A 49 -5.16 5.68 -11.01
C LYS A 49 -4.40 6.93 -11.44
N LEU A 50 -3.51 7.44 -10.58
CA LEU A 50 -2.76 8.67 -10.85
C LEU A 50 -1.62 8.45 -11.85
N GLY A 51 -1.00 7.25 -11.85
CA GLY A 51 0.07 6.88 -12.77
C GLY A 51 1.10 8.00 -12.95
N ARG A 52 1.27 8.45 -14.20
CA ARG A 52 2.30 9.44 -14.60
C ARG A 52 2.21 10.80 -13.92
N ILE A 53 1.06 11.20 -13.37
CA ILE A 53 0.90 12.48 -12.66
C ILE A 53 0.95 12.32 -11.14
N ASN A 54 1.21 11.11 -10.63
CA ASN A 54 1.24 10.84 -9.21
C ASN A 54 2.36 11.63 -8.50
N SER A 55 1.94 12.49 -7.56
CA SER A 55 2.81 13.32 -6.71
C SER A 55 2.76 12.94 -5.23
N ARG A 56 1.98 11.91 -4.86
CA ARG A 56 1.74 11.49 -3.47
C ARG A 56 2.88 10.64 -2.93
N MET A 57 4.07 11.23 -2.77
CA MET A 57 5.28 10.55 -2.29
C MET A 57 5.08 9.85 -0.93
N LYS A 58 4.17 10.37 -0.10
CA LYS A 58 3.78 9.74 1.17
C LYS A 58 3.22 8.32 0.99
N ASP A 59 2.43 8.07 -0.04
CA ASP A 59 1.81 6.75 -0.23
C ASP A 59 2.86 5.68 -0.52
N PHE A 60 3.89 6.02 -1.30
CA PHE A 60 5.03 5.11 -1.56
C PHE A 60 5.80 4.79 -0.28
N TYR A 61 6.06 5.80 0.56
CA TYR A 61 6.75 5.59 1.84
C TYR A 61 5.91 4.75 2.80
N ASP A 62 4.62 5.10 2.97
CA ASP A 62 3.73 4.38 3.86
C ASP A 62 3.63 2.90 3.44
N LEU A 63 3.46 2.60 2.14
CA LEU A 63 3.42 1.22 1.63
C LEU A 63 4.74 0.48 1.84
N TYR A 64 5.87 1.14 1.60
CA TYR A 64 7.21 0.56 1.79
C TYR A 64 7.45 0.22 3.26
N THR A 65 7.05 1.10 4.17
CA THR A 65 7.15 0.85 5.61
C THR A 65 6.20 -0.28 6.04
N ILE A 66 4.95 -0.27 5.60
CA ILE A 66 3.96 -1.30 5.95
C ILE A 66 4.42 -2.69 5.50
N SER A 67 4.94 -2.83 4.27
CA SER A 67 5.42 -4.12 3.75
C SER A 67 6.63 -4.66 4.52
N ARG A 68 7.44 -3.78 5.13
CA ARG A 68 8.62 -4.16 5.93
C ARG A 68 8.29 -4.51 7.37
N LEU A 69 7.17 -4.02 7.90
CA LEU A 69 6.78 -4.21 9.30
C LEU A 69 5.78 -5.35 9.52
N HIS A 70 5.10 -5.82 8.47
CA HIS A 70 3.96 -6.72 8.61
C HIS A 70 3.98 -7.84 7.59
N THR A 71 3.51 -9.02 8.01
CA THR A 71 3.20 -10.14 7.11
C THR A 71 1.77 -10.04 6.60
N PHE A 72 1.52 -10.57 5.40
CA PHE A 72 0.20 -10.52 4.77
C PHE A 72 -0.18 -11.87 4.16
N ASP A 73 -1.43 -12.26 4.35
CA ASP A 73 -2.06 -13.33 3.58
C ASP A 73 -2.34 -12.81 2.16
N GLY A 74 -1.82 -13.52 1.15
CA GLY A 74 -1.92 -13.09 -0.24
C GLY A 74 -3.34 -13.07 -0.75
N ARG A 75 -4.21 -13.98 -0.28
CA ARG A 75 -5.61 -14.04 -0.73
C ARG A 75 -6.41 -12.89 -0.14
N VAL A 76 -6.22 -12.60 1.15
CA VAL A 76 -6.92 -11.49 1.82
C VAL A 76 -6.48 -10.15 1.25
N LEU A 77 -5.17 -9.96 1.03
CA LEU A 77 -4.67 -8.71 0.46
C LEU A 77 -5.09 -8.54 -0.99
N GLN A 78 -5.10 -9.62 -1.78
CA GLN A 78 -5.62 -9.61 -3.13
C GLN A 78 -7.10 -9.20 -3.18
N GLU A 79 -7.94 -9.77 -2.31
CA GLU A 79 -9.35 -9.41 -2.21
C GLU A 79 -9.52 -7.93 -1.87
N ALA A 80 -8.77 -7.40 -0.89
CA ALA A 80 -8.84 -5.99 -0.52
C ALA A 80 -8.49 -5.05 -1.69
N VAL A 81 -7.42 -5.37 -2.44
CA VAL A 81 -7.01 -4.61 -3.62
C VAL A 81 -8.05 -4.70 -4.72
N TYR A 82 -8.55 -5.90 -5.03
CA TYR A 82 -9.55 -6.12 -6.05
C TYR A 82 -10.83 -5.33 -5.77
N GLU A 83 -11.41 -5.52 -4.58
CA GLU A 83 -12.67 -4.87 -4.17
C GLU A 83 -12.54 -3.34 -4.20
N THR A 84 -11.38 -2.80 -3.77
CA THR A 84 -11.12 -1.36 -3.81
C THR A 84 -11.04 -0.83 -5.24
N ILE A 85 -10.33 -1.53 -6.13
CA ILE A 85 -10.22 -1.15 -7.55
C ILE A 85 -11.59 -1.16 -8.23
N GLN A 86 -12.40 -2.21 -8.00
CA GLN A 86 -13.76 -2.31 -8.53
C GLN A 86 -14.64 -1.18 -7.99
N ARG A 87 -14.61 -0.96 -6.67
CA ARG A 87 -15.42 0.06 -6.01
C ARG A 87 -15.13 1.47 -6.51
N ARG A 88 -13.85 1.77 -6.78
CA ARG A 88 -13.40 3.09 -7.25
C ARG A 88 -13.39 3.24 -8.77
N GLY A 89 -13.70 2.17 -9.51
CA GLY A 89 -13.78 2.16 -10.97
C GLY A 89 -12.45 2.40 -11.67
N THR A 90 -11.35 1.95 -11.07
CA THR A 90 -10.01 2.17 -11.64
C THR A 90 -9.73 1.15 -12.72
N ALA A 91 -9.46 1.64 -13.94
CA ALA A 91 -9.23 0.80 -15.10
C ALA A 91 -7.90 0.03 -14.96
N LEU A 92 -8.02 -1.30 -14.94
CA LEU A 92 -6.89 -2.22 -14.98
C LEU A 92 -6.27 -2.25 -16.37
N LYS A 93 -4.94 -2.26 -16.41
CA LYS A 93 -4.13 -2.40 -17.63
C LYS A 93 -3.21 -3.60 -17.49
N GLU A 94 -2.84 -4.22 -18.60
CA GLU A 94 -1.90 -5.35 -18.61
C GLU A 94 -0.59 -5.01 -17.87
N GLU A 95 -0.06 -3.81 -18.08
CA GLU A 95 1.10 -3.30 -17.35
C GLU A 95 0.71 -2.12 -16.44
N ALA A 96 1.06 -2.22 -15.16
CA ALA A 96 0.92 -1.13 -14.21
C ALA A 96 2.03 -0.07 -14.44
N ILE A 97 1.65 1.13 -14.88
CA ILE A 97 2.59 2.23 -15.20
C ILE A 97 3.60 2.49 -14.08
N VAL A 98 3.17 2.34 -12.82
CA VAL A 98 4.00 2.60 -11.64
C VAL A 98 5.20 1.66 -11.51
N PHE A 99 5.19 0.48 -12.13
CA PHE A 99 6.32 -0.46 -12.12
C PHE A 99 7.19 -0.38 -13.39
N THR A 100 6.84 0.46 -14.36
CA THR A 100 7.67 0.64 -15.56
C THR A 100 9.03 1.27 -15.22
N GLU A 101 10.09 0.85 -15.91
CA GLU A 101 11.43 1.45 -15.76
C GLU A 101 11.44 2.97 -16.00
N LYS A 102 10.56 3.46 -16.90
CA LYS A 102 10.39 4.88 -17.16
C LYS A 102 9.84 5.64 -15.94
N PHE A 103 8.95 5.01 -15.17
CA PHE A 103 8.39 5.59 -13.95
C PHE A 103 9.40 5.59 -12.82
N ILE A 104 10.07 4.44 -12.61
CA ILE A 104 11.02 4.23 -11.51
C ILE A 104 12.26 5.12 -11.67
N ASN A 105 12.81 5.24 -12.87
CA ASN A 105 14.05 6.01 -13.13
C ASN A 105 13.80 7.50 -13.45
N ASN A 106 12.59 8.00 -13.23
CA ASN A 106 12.25 9.38 -13.54
C ASN A 106 12.93 10.38 -12.58
N LYS A 107 13.73 11.30 -13.14
CA LYS A 107 14.50 12.29 -12.36
C LYS A 107 13.62 13.22 -11.51
N GLU A 108 12.48 13.68 -12.03
CA GLU A 108 11.58 14.57 -11.30
C GLU A 108 11.00 13.85 -10.07
N ARG A 109 10.66 12.57 -10.18
CA ARG A 109 10.19 11.76 -9.06
C ARG A 109 11.25 11.55 -8.00
N SER A 110 12.48 11.24 -8.40
CA SER A 110 13.60 11.16 -7.47
C SER A 110 13.79 12.48 -6.70
N GLN A 111 13.57 13.62 -7.34
CA GLN A 111 13.63 14.93 -6.68
C GLN A 111 12.46 15.16 -5.71
N MET A 112 11.23 14.82 -6.12
CA MET A 112 10.04 14.89 -5.26
C MET A 112 10.18 13.98 -4.04
N TRP A 113 10.72 12.78 -4.24
CA TRP A 113 11.01 11.82 -3.19
C TRP A 113 12.05 12.33 -2.20
N SER A 114 13.19 12.86 -2.69
CA SER A 114 14.22 13.46 -1.82
C SER A 114 13.65 14.62 -0.99
N THR A 115 12.83 15.47 -1.61
CA THR A 115 12.15 16.57 -0.91
C THR A 115 11.19 16.06 0.16
N TYR A 116 10.43 14.99 -0.15
CA TYR A 116 9.53 14.34 0.79
C TYR A 116 10.28 13.77 2.00
N LEU A 117 11.37 13.01 1.79
CA LEU A 117 12.17 12.42 2.86
C LEU A 117 12.77 13.49 3.79
N LYS A 118 13.29 14.59 3.23
CA LYS A 118 13.78 15.72 4.02
C LYS A 118 12.69 16.33 4.90
N ARG A 119 11.47 16.46 4.38
CA ARG A 119 10.33 17.02 5.13
C ARG A 119 9.92 16.16 6.32
N ILE A 120 10.05 14.83 6.21
CA ILE A 120 9.71 13.90 7.31
C ILE A 120 10.94 13.55 8.18
N ASN A 121 12.11 14.14 7.90
CA ASN A 121 13.36 13.94 8.63
C ASN A 121 13.80 12.46 8.75
N ILE A 122 13.74 11.73 7.63
CA ILE A 122 14.18 10.34 7.54
C ILE A 122 15.47 10.27 6.72
N GLU A 123 16.32 9.29 7.05
CA GLU A 123 17.54 8.98 6.29
C GLU A 123 17.24 8.75 4.80
N TYR A 124 18.18 9.13 3.95
CA TYR A 124 18.00 8.99 2.51
C TYR A 124 17.99 7.51 2.10
N ILE A 125 16.89 7.09 1.49
CA ILE A 125 16.76 5.87 0.69
C ILE A 125 16.40 6.29 -0.73
N SER A 126 16.95 5.63 -1.75
CA SER A 126 16.64 6.01 -3.12
C SER A 126 15.20 5.64 -3.50
N PHE A 127 14.58 6.45 -4.36
CA PHE A 127 13.25 6.14 -4.90
C PHE A 127 13.25 4.81 -5.67
N PHE A 128 14.36 4.50 -6.35
CA PHE A 128 14.55 3.25 -7.07
C PHE A 128 14.45 2.04 -6.14
N GLU A 129 15.18 2.03 -5.02
CA GLU A 129 15.16 0.92 -4.05
C GLU A 129 13.77 0.70 -3.46
N VAL A 130 13.10 1.79 -3.10
CA VAL A 130 11.72 1.75 -2.60
C VAL A 130 10.80 1.14 -3.64
N MET A 131 10.87 1.58 -4.89
CA MET A 131 10.03 1.06 -5.96
C MET A 131 10.31 -0.40 -6.28
N LYS A 132 11.57 -0.85 -6.26
CA LYS A 132 11.90 -2.27 -6.45
C LYS A 132 11.39 -3.14 -5.30
N SER A 133 11.37 -2.62 -4.07
CA SER A 133 10.74 -3.31 -2.95
C SER A 133 9.21 -3.37 -3.10
N LEU A 134 8.58 -2.26 -3.49
CA LEU A 134 7.14 -2.20 -3.75
C LEU A 134 6.71 -3.08 -4.92
N GLU A 135 7.51 -3.15 -5.98
CA GLU A 135 7.28 -4.02 -7.14
C GLU A 135 7.25 -5.49 -6.70
N LYS A 136 8.22 -5.95 -5.90
CA LYS A 136 8.24 -7.31 -5.33
C LYS A 136 7.01 -7.62 -4.47
N PHE A 137 6.51 -6.62 -3.73
CA PHE A 137 5.37 -6.78 -2.85
C PHE A 137 4.04 -6.77 -3.61
N LEU A 138 3.84 -5.79 -4.49
CA LEU A 138 2.55 -5.46 -5.09
C LEU A 138 2.32 -6.07 -6.48
N SER A 139 3.37 -6.28 -7.28
CA SER A 139 3.22 -6.85 -8.63
C SER A 139 2.57 -8.24 -8.61
N PRO A 140 2.95 -9.18 -7.73
CA PRO A 140 2.29 -10.49 -7.66
C PRO A 140 0.80 -10.43 -7.35
N ILE A 141 0.35 -9.42 -6.60
CA ILE A 141 -1.07 -9.19 -6.31
C ILE A 141 -1.78 -8.70 -7.57
N TYR A 142 -1.18 -7.71 -8.23
CA TYR A 142 -1.73 -7.11 -9.45
C TYR A 142 -1.82 -8.13 -10.59
N GLU A 143 -0.76 -8.91 -10.81
CA GLU A 143 -0.71 -10.00 -11.78
C GLU A 143 -1.79 -11.05 -11.49
N ALA A 144 -1.94 -11.49 -10.24
CA ALA A 144 -2.98 -12.45 -9.87
C ALA A 144 -4.40 -11.92 -10.17
N ILE A 145 -4.64 -10.61 -10.00
CA ILE A 145 -5.92 -9.98 -10.36
C ILE A 145 -6.12 -9.96 -11.88
N ILE A 146 -5.11 -9.57 -12.65
CA ILE A 146 -5.18 -9.49 -14.13
C ILE A 146 -5.37 -10.88 -14.75
N GLU A 147 -4.69 -11.89 -14.21
CA GLU A 147 -4.73 -13.26 -14.70
C GLU A 147 -5.91 -14.08 -14.14
N GLU A 148 -6.77 -13.46 -13.31
CA GLU A 148 -7.90 -14.13 -12.63
C GLU A 148 -7.47 -15.38 -11.83
N LYS A 149 -6.31 -15.31 -11.17
CA LYS A 149 -5.75 -16.38 -10.33
C LYS A 149 -5.79 -16.03 -8.85
N GLU A 150 -5.63 -17.03 -7.99
CA GLU A 150 -5.52 -16.82 -6.55
C GLU A 150 -4.06 -16.68 -6.12
N LEU A 151 -3.74 -15.63 -5.35
CA LEU A 151 -2.43 -15.47 -4.73
C LEU A 151 -2.33 -16.31 -3.44
N LEU A 152 -2.11 -17.61 -3.59
CA LEU A 152 -1.97 -18.55 -2.47
C LEU A 152 -0.55 -18.53 -1.88
N LYS A 153 -0.13 -17.36 -1.40
CA LYS A 153 1.18 -17.10 -0.79
C LYS A 153 1.03 -16.22 0.44
N ARG A 154 2.05 -16.20 1.29
CA ARG A 154 2.18 -15.27 2.41
C ARG A 154 3.36 -14.34 2.18
N TRP A 155 3.17 -13.04 2.40
CA TRP A 155 4.27 -12.10 2.41
C TRP A 155 5.03 -12.23 3.72
N ASP A 156 6.32 -12.51 3.60
CA ASP A 156 7.28 -12.50 4.67
C ASP A 156 8.03 -11.15 4.67
N ASN A 157 7.90 -10.38 5.75
CA ASN A 157 8.49 -9.06 5.84
C ASN A 157 9.98 -9.08 6.20
N GLU A 158 10.45 -10.14 6.87
CA GLU A 158 11.86 -10.30 7.23
C GLU A 158 12.69 -10.58 5.99
N GLU A 159 12.20 -11.47 5.13
CA GLU A 159 12.83 -11.82 3.86
C GLU A 159 12.40 -10.91 2.69
N SER A 160 11.39 -10.06 2.91
CA SER A 160 10.80 -9.19 1.89
C SER A 160 10.43 -9.96 0.61
N SER A 161 9.73 -11.08 0.77
CA SER A 161 9.35 -11.97 -0.33
C SER A 161 8.03 -12.74 -0.07
N TRP A 162 7.38 -13.19 -1.16
CA TRP A 162 6.20 -14.03 -1.08
C TRP A 162 6.58 -15.52 -0.99
N LYS A 163 6.17 -16.19 0.09
CA LYS A 163 6.39 -17.61 0.39
C LYS A 163 5.14 -18.43 0.14
N LYS A 164 5.29 -19.72 -0.20
CA LYS A 164 4.13 -20.62 -0.19
C LYS A 164 3.76 -20.91 1.27
N TYR A 165 2.51 -21.28 1.52
CA TYR A 165 2.03 -21.61 2.88
C TYR A 165 2.76 -22.80 3.54
N ASN A 166 3.53 -23.58 2.78
CA ASN A 166 4.21 -24.79 3.24
C ASN A 166 5.74 -24.68 3.23
N ASP A 167 6.30 -23.46 3.12
CA ASP A 167 7.75 -23.22 3.20
C ASP A 167 8.18 -22.90 4.65
#